data_AF-A0A7Y4IRK0-F1
#
_entry.id   AF-A0A7Y4IRK0-F1
#
_cell.length_a   1.000
_cell.length_b   1.000
_cell.length_c   1.000
_cell.angle_alpha   90.00
_cell.angle_beta   90.00
_cell.angle_gamma   90.00
#
_symmetry.space_group_name_H-M   'P 1'
#
loop_
_entity.id
_entity.type
_entity.pdbx_description
1 polymer ?
#
loop_
_entity_poly.entity_id
_entity_poly.type
_entity_poly.pdbx_seq_one_letter_code
_entity_poly.pdbx_strand_id
1 'polypeptide(L)'
;LWHVVRAYGHDRQTAEDVIQATWLGFVRLHRTIEDPQAVASWLITSARRGAAAHARAARRATPVQDETLHAVLPDAESAEALAVLDEEASRLWEAVATVDERCRKLLRVVAFMDRPDYQSISQDLDMPVGSIGPT
;
A
#
# COMPACT_ATOMS: atom_id res chain seq x y z
N LEU A 1 -25.15 -10.41 16.03
CA LEU A 1 -24.71 -9.74 14.78
C LEU A 1 -24.84 -10.64 13.56
N TRP A 2 -24.34 -11.88 13.62
CA TRP A 2 -24.50 -12.87 12.54
C TRP A 2 -25.91 -12.94 11.94
N HIS A 3 -26.92 -13.26 12.77
CA HIS A 3 -28.30 -13.34 12.30
C HIS A 3 -28.86 -12.01 11.75
N VAL A 4 -28.41 -10.87 12.31
CA VAL A 4 -28.83 -9.54 11.84
C VAL A 4 -28.34 -9.29 10.41
N VAL A 5 -27.10 -9.68 10.11
CA VAL A 5 -26.51 -9.51 8.77
C VAL A 5 -27.07 -10.53 7.79
N ARG A 6 -27.19 -11.81 8.20
CA ARG A 6 -27.73 -12.89 7.35
C ARG A 6 -29.20 -12.69 6.96
N ALA A 7 -29.99 -11.96 7.76
CA ALA A 7 -31.36 -11.59 7.40
C ALA A 7 -31.46 -10.72 6.12
N TYR A 8 -30.34 -10.13 5.65
CA TYR A 8 -30.28 -9.40 4.39
C TYR A 8 -30.03 -10.31 3.16
N GLY A 9 -29.94 -11.63 3.34
CA GLY A 9 -29.75 -12.59 2.25
C GLY A 9 -28.30 -12.74 1.78
N HIS A 10 -27.34 -12.18 2.52
CA HIS A 10 -25.92 -12.29 2.21
C HIS A 10 -25.41 -13.72 2.32
N ASP A 11 -24.43 -14.05 1.46
CA ASP A 11 -23.64 -15.26 1.60
C ASP A 11 -22.78 -15.22 2.88
N ARG A 12 -22.07 -16.31 3.13
CA ARG A 12 -21.26 -16.45 4.34
C ARG A 12 -20.14 -15.40 4.40
N GLN A 13 -19.38 -15.26 3.31
CA GLN A 13 -18.21 -14.38 3.26
C GLN A 13 -18.59 -12.92 3.45
N THR A 14 -19.60 -12.45 2.72
CA THR A 14 -20.13 -11.09 2.87
C THR A 14 -20.61 -10.83 4.30
N ALA A 15 -21.25 -11.82 4.92
CA ALA A 15 -21.70 -11.68 6.30
C ALA A 15 -20.53 -11.57 7.29
N GLU A 16 -19.46 -12.33 7.08
CA GLU A 16 -18.22 -12.24 7.87
C GLU A 16 -17.58 -10.86 7.72
N ASP A 17 -17.46 -10.33 6.50
CA ASP A 17 -16.88 -9.02 6.21
C ASP A 17 -17.65 -7.87 6.90
N VAL A 18 -18.98 -7.88 6.83
CA VAL A 18 -19.81 -6.86 7.49
C VAL A 18 -19.65 -6.92 9.01
N ILE A 19 -19.53 -8.11 9.59
CA ILE A 19 -19.33 -8.29 11.03
C ILE A 19 -17.94 -7.83 11.44
N GLN A 20 -16.91 -8.19 10.67
CA GLN A 20 -15.53 -7.74 10.89
C GLN A 20 -15.43 -6.21 10.84
N ALA A 21 -16.01 -5.58 9.81
CA ALA A 21 -16.06 -4.13 9.70
C ALA A 21 -16.80 -3.47 10.87
N THR A 22 -17.89 -4.09 11.34
CA THR A 22 -18.65 -3.61 12.51
C THR A 22 -17.80 -3.63 13.77
N TRP A 23 -17.08 -4.74 14.04
CA TRP A 23 -16.19 -4.86 15.18
C TRP A 23 -14.98 -3.94 15.09
N LEU A 24 -14.38 -3.79 13.91
CA LEU A 24 -13.29 -2.86 13.69
C LEU A 24 -13.74 -1.41 13.93
N GLY A 25 -14.93 -1.04 13.45
CA GLY A 25 -15.54 0.25 13.75
C GLY A 25 -15.75 0.46 15.25
N PHE A 26 -16.21 -0.57 15.96
CA PHE A 26 -16.35 -0.53 17.42
C PHE A 26 -15.02 -0.28 18.11
N VAL A 27 -13.98 -1.05 17.80
CA VAL A 27 -12.65 -0.87 18.39
C VAL A 27 -12.12 0.55 18.16
N ARG A 28 -12.36 1.14 16.99
CA ARG A 28 -11.95 2.51 16.67
C ARG A 28 -12.75 3.58 17.42
N LEU A 29 -14.04 3.36 17.66
CA LEU A 29 -14.96 4.39 18.13
C LEU A 29 -15.54 4.13 19.53
N HIS A 30 -15.20 3.03 20.21
CA HIS A 30 -15.79 2.67 21.51
C HIS A 30 -15.70 3.79 22.55
N ARG A 31 -14.65 4.62 22.51
CA ARG A 31 -14.45 5.74 23.43
C ARG A 31 -15.45 6.89 23.22
N THR A 32 -16.12 6.95 22.08
CA THR A 32 -17.17 7.95 21.81
C THR A 32 -18.54 7.50 22.31
N ILE A 33 -18.66 6.27 22.82
CA ILE A 33 -19.90 5.74 23.38
C ILE A 33 -19.92 6.09 24.87
N GLU A 34 -20.67 7.15 25.21
CA GLU A 34 -20.76 7.67 26.58
C GLU A 34 -21.54 6.74 27.52
N ASP A 35 -22.59 6.08 27.01
CA ASP A 35 -23.38 5.10 27.74
C ASP A 35 -22.98 3.67 27.38
N PRO A 36 -22.36 2.91 28.31
CA PRO A 36 -22.00 1.51 28.07
C PRO A 36 -23.18 0.61 27.70
N GLN A 37 -24.41 0.94 28.12
CA GLN A 37 -25.61 0.17 27.76
C GLN A 37 -25.98 0.35 26.28
N ALA A 38 -25.51 1.41 25.63
CA ALA A 38 -25.75 1.67 24.21
C ALA A 38 -24.89 0.81 23.28
N VAL A 39 -23.85 0.12 23.78
CA VAL A 39 -22.91 -0.67 22.95
C VAL A 39 -23.63 -1.71 22.10
N ALA A 40 -24.57 -2.46 22.67
CA ALA A 40 -25.32 -3.47 21.93
C ALA A 40 -26.17 -2.84 20.81
N SER A 41 -26.86 -1.74 21.11
CA SER A 41 -27.65 -0.99 20.12
C SER A 41 -26.79 -0.41 19.01
N TRP A 42 -25.61 0.12 19.35
CA TRP A 42 -24.62 0.62 18.41
C TRP A 42 -24.16 -0.48 17.47
N LEU A 43 -23.74 -1.64 17.99
CA LEU A 43 -23.29 -2.77 17.19
C LEU A 43 -24.39 -3.29 16.24
N ILE A 44 -25.62 -3.42 16.72
CA ILE A 44 -26.75 -3.87 15.90
C ILE A 44 -27.05 -2.85 14.79
N THR A 45 -27.04 -1.56 15.12
CA THR A 45 -27.31 -0.48 14.15
C THR A 45 -26.22 -0.41 13.09
N SER A 46 -24.95 -0.48 13.49
CA SER A 46 -23.81 -0.50 12.58
C SER A 46 -23.85 -1.71 11.65
N ALA A 47 -24.12 -2.91 12.18
CA ALA A 47 -24.25 -4.12 11.36
C ALA A 47 -25.43 -4.05 10.36
N ARG A 48 -26.59 -3.51 10.77
CA ARG A 48 -27.73 -3.29 9.86
C ARG A 48 -27.39 -2.31 8.74
N ARG A 49 -26.75 -1.18 9.09
CA ARG A 49 -26.33 -0.16 8.11
C ARG A 49 -25.32 -0.73 7.12
N GLY A 50 -24.32 -1.47 7.61
CA GLY A 50 -23.33 -2.15 6.78
C GLY A 50 -23.96 -3.19 5.85
N ALA A 51 -24.81 -4.07 6.39
CA ALA A 51 -25.50 -5.09 5.59
C ALA A 51 -26.40 -4.47 4.51
N ALA A 52 -27.15 -3.43 4.84
CA ALA A 52 -27.98 -2.71 3.88
C ALA A 52 -27.15 -1.98 2.82
N ALA A 53 -26.02 -1.37 3.21
CA ALA A 53 -25.11 -0.71 2.27
C ALA A 53 -24.53 -1.72 1.28
N HIS A 54 -24.07 -2.88 1.76
CA HIS A 54 -23.57 -3.96 0.92
C HIS A 54 -24.65 -4.45 -0.05
N ALA A 55 -25.87 -4.72 0.43
CA ALA A 55 -26.98 -5.15 -0.42
C ALA A 55 -27.33 -4.12 -1.52
N ARG A 56 -27.29 -2.82 -1.21
CA ARG A 56 -27.50 -1.75 -2.20
C ARG A 56 -26.35 -1.63 -3.20
N ALA A 57 -25.12 -1.92 -2.79
CA ALA A 57 -23.97 -1.94 -3.70
C ALA A 57 -24.07 -3.14 -4.65
N ALA A 58 -24.34 -4.34 -4.13
CA ALA A 58 -24.52 -5.56 -4.91
C ALA A 58 -25.64 -5.42 -5.96
N ARG A 59 -26.77 -4.79 -5.61
CA ARG A 59 -27.87 -4.52 -6.56
C ARG A 59 -27.50 -3.54 -7.69
N ARG A 60 -26.54 -2.65 -7.46
CA ARG A 60 -26.07 -1.68 -8.47
C ARG A 60 -24.92 -2.23 -9.30
N ALA A 61 -24.22 -3.25 -8.80
CA ALA A 61 -23.17 -3.92 -9.54
C ALA A 61 -23.80 -4.74 -10.69
N THR A 62 -23.32 -4.51 -11.90
CA THR A 62 -23.57 -5.42 -13.02
C THR A 62 -22.37 -6.36 -13.08
N PRO A 63 -22.54 -7.67 -12.83
CA PRO A 63 -21.44 -8.62 -12.99
C PRO A 63 -20.93 -8.55 -14.42
N VAL A 64 -19.62 -8.40 -14.57
CA VAL A 64 -18.91 -8.46 -15.84
C VAL A 64 -17.99 -9.68 -15.83
N GLN A 65 -17.78 -10.28 -16.99
CA GLN A 65 -16.83 -11.39 -17.13
C GLN A 65 -15.40 -10.87 -16.91
N ASP A 66 -14.55 -11.70 -16.33
CA ASP A 66 -13.16 -11.33 -16.03
C ASP A 66 -12.41 -10.90 -17.29
N GLU A 67 -12.66 -11.54 -18.44
CA GLU A 67 -12.04 -11.17 -19.72
C GLU A 67 -12.44 -9.75 -20.17
N THR A 68 -13.68 -9.35 -19.88
CA THR A 68 -14.16 -8.00 -20.21
C THR A 68 -13.55 -6.96 -19.27
N LEU A 69 -13.37 -7.31 -17.99
CA LEU A 69 -12.75 -6.45 -17.00
C LEU A 69 -11.25 -6.27 -17.28
N HIS A 70 -10.54 -7.35 -17.62
CA HIS A 70 -9.12 -7.33 -17.91
C HIS A 70 -8.79 -6.46 -19.13
N ALA A 71 -9.64 -6.45 -20.15
CA ALA A 71 -9.45 -5.64 -21.35
C ALA A 71 -9.50 -4.11 -21.11
N VAL A 72 -10.09 -3.65 -20.00
CA VAL A 72 -10.23 -2.21 -19.67
C VAL A 72 -9.40 -1.78 -18.46
N LEU A 73 -8.77 -2.71 -17.75
CA LEU A 73 -7.86 -2.37 -16.67
C LEU A 73 -6.52 -1.88 -17.25
N PRO A 74 -5.93 -0.81 -16.69
CA PRO A 74 -4.58 -0.42 -17.06
C PRO A 74 -3.60 -1.53 -16.70
N ASP A 75 -2.63 -1.78 -17.58
CA ASP A 75 -1.49 -2.66 -17.29
C ASP A 75 -0.59 -1.93 -16.29
N ALA A 76 -0.87 -2.14 -15.01
CA ALA A 76 -0.17 -1.53 -13.89
C ALA A 76 0.55 -2.61 -13.10
N GLU A 77 1.75 -2.31 -12.62
CA GLU A 77 2.44 -3.20 -11.70
C GLU A 77 1.60 -3.44 -10.44
N SER A 78 1.70 -4.66 -9.90
CA SER A 78 0.96 -5.02 -8.70
C SER A 78 1.47 -4.21 -7.50
N ALA A 79 0.61 -4.03 -6.50
CA ALA A 79 0.99 -3.32 -5.28
C ALA A 79 2.17 -4.00 -4.57
N GLU A 80 2.25 -5.33 -4.64
CA GLU A 80 3.36 -6.11 -4.12
C GLU A 80 4.66 -5.84 -4.89
N ALA A 81 4.62 -5.81 -6.22
CA ALA A 81 5.81 -5.50 -7.04
C ALA A 81 6.33 -4.09 -6.72
N LEU A 82 5.44 -3.09 -6.65
CA LEU A 82 5.78 -1.74 -6.25
C LEU A 82 6.35 -1.66 -4.83
N ALA A 83 5.79 -2.42 -3.89
CA ALA A 83 6.29 -2.46 -2.51
C ALA A 83 7.69 -3.09 -2.41
N VAL A 84 7.96 -4.15 -3.19
CA VAL A 84 9.31 -4.75 -3.28
C VAL A 84 10.30 -3.74 -3.86
N LEU A 85 9.95 -3.05 -4.95
CA LEU A 85 10.80 -2.03 -5.55
C LEU A 85 11.10 -0.88 -4.59
N ASP A 86 10.11 -0.42 -3.83
CA ASP A 86 10.28 0.65 -2.83
C ASP A 86 11.17 0.20 -1.66
N GLU A 87 11.01 -1.04 -1.21
CA GLU A 87 11.86 -1.64 -0.18
C GLU A 87 13.32 -1.78 -0.66
N GLU A 88 13.52 -2.25 -1.89
CA GLU A 88 14.86 -2.35 -2.50
C GLU A 88 15.52 -0.99 -2.67
N ALA A 89 14.77 0.01 -3.18
CA ALA A 89 15.25 1.38 -3.31
C ALA A 89 15.61 1.97 -1.94
N SER A 90 14.78 1.75 -0.92
CA SER A 90 15.05 2.23 0.44
C SER A 90 16.34 1.63 1.01
N ARG A 91 16.51 0.31 0.91
CA ARG A 91 17.73 -0.39 1.35
C ARG A 91 18.97 0.09 0.60
N LEU A 92 18.85 0.33 -0.72
CA LEU A 92 19.93 0.90 -1.52
C LEU A 92 20.34 2.29 -1.02
N TRP A 93 19.36 3.18 -0.81
CA TRP A 93 19.65 4.54 -0.35
C TRP A 93 20.21 4.59 1.07
N GLU A 94 19.77 3.69 1.96
CA GLU A 94 20.38 3.51 3.28
C GLU A 94 21.85 3.11 3.17
N ALA A 95 22.18 2.13 2.32
CA ALA A 95 23.57 1.73 2.09
C ALA A 95 24.41 2.89 1.52
N VAL A 96 23.89 3.63 0.53
CA VAL A 96 24.54 4.82 -0.05
C VAL A 96 24.75 5.92 1.00
N ALA A 97 23.87 6.04 1.98
CA ALA A 97 24.01 7.00 3.08
C ALA A 97 25.17 6.65 4.03
N THR A 98 25.56 5.37 4.15
CA THR A 98 26.70 4.95 5.00
C THR A 98 28.08 5.17 4.37
N VAL A 99 28.15 5.35 3.06
CA VAL A 99 29.43 5.59 2.36
C VAL A 99 29.90 7.03 2.61
N ASP A 100 31.21 7.27 2.59
CA ASP A 100 31.75 8.61 2.75
C ASP A 100 31.26 9.58 1.65
N GLU A 101 31.25 10.87 1.97
CA GLU A 101 30.71 11.91 1.09
C GLU A 101 31.38 11.95 -0.28
N ARG A 102 32.68 11.61 -0.37
CA ARG A 102 33.42 11.59 -1.62
C ARG A 102 32.95 10.46 -2.52
N CYS A 103 32.82 9.25 -1.99
CA CYS A 103 32.25 8.11 -2.74
C CYS A 103 30.78 8.32 -3.11
N ARG A 104 29.99 8.95 -2.25
CA ARG A 104 28.58 9.27 -2.54
C ARG A 104 28.43 10.23 -3.73
N LYS A 105 29.29 11.25 -3.82
CA LYS A 105 29.34 12.15 -4.98
C LYS A 105 29.71 11.42 -6.26
N LEU A 106 30.72 10.54 -6.21
CA LEU A 106 31.11 9.72 -7.35
C LEU A 106 29.94 8.84 -7.84
N LEU A 107 29.25 8.15 -6.93
CA LEU A 107 28.10 7.30 -7.27
C LEU A 107 26.99 8.09 -7.98
N ARG A 108 26.71 9.34 -7.56
CA ARG A 108 25.73 10.20 -8.23
C ARG A 108 26.19 10.60 -9.62
N VAL A 109 27.45 10.97 -9.79
CA VAL A 109 28.00 11.34 -11.10
C VAL A 109 27.89 10.16 -12.07
N VAL A 110 28.28 8.95 -11.64
CA VAL A 110 28.22 7.75 -12.49
C VAL A 110 26.79 7.31 -12.78
N ALA A 111 25.86 7.41 -11.82
CA ALA A 111 24.48 7.00 -12.00
C ALA A 111 23.69 7.87 -12.99
N PHE A 112 24.06 9.14 -13.16
CA PHE A 112 23.33 10.10 -13.99
C PHE A 112 24.08 10.58 -15.25
N MET A 113 25.36 10.22 -15.42
CA MET A 113 26.13 10.53 -16.62
C MET A 113 26.39 9.30 -17.48
N ASP A 114 26.00 9.39 -18.75
CA ASP A 114 26.16 8.31 -19.73
C ASP A 114 27.64 8.01 -20.05
N ARG A 115 28.51 9.03 -19.93
CA ARG A 115 29.98 8.92 -20.07
C ARG A 115 30.70 9.89 -19.11
N PRO A 116 31.02 9.45 -17.89
CA PRO A 116 31.78 10.27 -16.94
C PRO A 116 33.26 10.41 -17.38
N ASP A 117 33.79 11.63 -17.35
CA ASP A 117 35.23 11.86 -17.49
C ASP A 117 35.90 11.68 -16.13
N TYR A 118 36.51 10.51 -15.91
CA TYR A 118 37.16 10.18 -14.66
C TYR A 118 38.33 11.09 -14.31
N GLN A 119 38.97 11.73 -15.29
CA GLN A 119 40.07 12.64 -15.01
C GLN A 119 39.57 13.94 -14.37
N SER A 120 38.51 14.54 -14.92
CA SER A 120 37.85 15.70 -14.32
C SER A 120 37.24 15.36 -12.95
N ILE A 121 36.58 14.20 -12.81
CA ILE A 121 35.97 13.77 -11.55
C ILE A 121 37.04 13.52 -10.47
N SER A 122 38.21 12.99 -10.84
CA SER A 122 39.32 12.77 -9.91
C SER A 122 39.85 14.07 -9.29
N GLN A 123 39.87 15.15 -10.08
CA GLN A 123 40.29 16.48 -9.65
C GLN A 123 39.23 17.13 -8.75
N ASP A 124 37.96 17.05 -9.13
CA ASP A 124 36.85 17.63 -8.37
C ASP A 124 36.59 16.93 -7.02
N LEU A 125 36.85 15.61 -6.95
CA LEU A 125 36.65 14.80 -5.75
C LEU A 125 37.92 14.61 -4.92
N ASP A 126 39.07 15.13 -5.36
CA ASP A 126 40.38 14.94 -4.72
C ASP A 126 40.65 13.44 -4.43
N MET A 127 40.57 12.61 -5.48
CA MET A 127 40.85 11.17 -5.40
C MET A 127 41.67 10.68 -6.60
N PRO A 128 42.54 9.68 -6.43
CA PRO A 128 43.29 9.12 -7.55
C PRO A 128 42.36 8.51 -8.62
N VAL A 129 42.63 8.74 -9.90
CA VAL A 129 41.89 8.08 -11.02
C VAL A 129 41.84 6.56 -10.84
N GLY A 130 42.94 5.94 -10.39
CA GLY A 130 43.00 4.49 -10.15
C GLY A 130 42.11 3.98 -9.00
N SER A 131 41.48 4.86 -8.23
CA SER A 131 40.51 4.52 -7.19
C SER A 131 39.04 4.58 -7.65
N ILE A 132 38.78 5.01 -8.90
CA ILE A 132 37.43 5.19 -9.46
C ILE A 132 37.00 3.98 -10.32
N GLY A 133 37.94 3.34 -11.02
CA GLY A 133 37.70 2.18 -11.85
C GLY A 133 38.97 1.75 -12.58
N PRO A 134 39.01 0.55 -13.19
CA PRO A 134 40.13 0.15 -14.04
C PRO A 134 40.22 1.09 -15.24
N THR A 135 41.37 1.74 -15.39
CA THR A 135 41.74 2.56 -16.56
C THR A 135 41.82 1.71 -17.82
#